data_AF-A0A1I7HZ88-F1
#
_entry.id   AF-A0A1I7HZ88-F1
#
_cell.length_a   1.000
_cell.length_b   1.000
_cell.length_c   1.000
_cell.angle_alpha   90.00
_cell.angle_beta   90.00
_cell.angle_gamma   90.00
#
_symmetry.space_group_name_H-M   'P 1'
#
loop_
_entity.id
_entity.type
_entity.pdbx_description
1 polymer ?
#
loop_
_entity_poly.entity_id
_entity_poly.type
_entity_poly.pdbx_seq_one_letter_code
_entity_poly.pdbx_strand_id
1 'polypeptide(L)'
;MEYKREKKPETLCLRLVYYKDEKGRKYKFITNNWEITPEEVALIYKYRWTIELTFKKLKQNFQLHFFYSETENGIKTQIWCTLIAHLLLNVVRVLSESKKAFSTIAALIRIHLISHLNLTWVVTEGRRAYTKRTKSRNKSPANVQMSLF
;
A
#
# COMPACT_ATOMS: atom_id res chain seq x y z
N MET A 1 -35.78 9.98 -8.19
CA MET A 1 -35.21 11.28 -7.77
C MET A 1 -35.19 12.15 -9.00
N GLU A 2 -35.87 13.29 -8.99
CA GLU A 2 -35.91 14.22 -10.14
C GLU A 2 -34.60 15.03 -10.19
N TYR A 3 -33.87 14.95 -11.30
CA TYR A 3 -32.68 15.73 -11.56
C TYR A 3 -32.98 16.71 -12.70
N LYS A 4 -32.79 18.01 -12.45
CA LYS A 4 -33.01 19.05 -13.46
C LYS A 4 -31.69 19.40 -14.12
N ARG A 5 -31.44 18.87 -15.32
CA ARG A 5 -30.50 19.45 -16.28
C ARG A 5 -31.33 20.29 -17.26
N GLU A 6 -30.98 21.56 -17.45
CA GLU A 6 -31.64 22.47 -18.41
C GLU A 6 -33.18 22.57 -18.30
N LYS A 7 -33.72 22.71 -17.08
CA LYS A 7 -35.16 22.99 -16.81
C LYS A 7 -36.18 21.95 -17.31
N LYS A 8 -35.77 20.79 -17.82
CA LYS A 8 -36.67 19.65 -18.10
C LYS A 8 -36.52 18.58 -17.01
N PRO A 9 -37.63 18.05 -16.44
CA PRO A 9 -37.54 16.94 -15.49
C PRO A 9 -37.21 15.66 -16.26
N GLU A 10 -35.95 15.21 -16.16
CA GLU A 10 -35.54 13.90 -16.68
C GLU A 10 -35.50 12.89 -15.52
N THR A 11 -36.09 11.72 -15.77
CA THR A 11 -36.06 10.59 -14.83
C THR A 11 -34.74 9.85 -14.99
N LEU A 12 -33.81 10.06 -14.05
CA LEU A 12 -32.56 9.29 -14.01
C LEU A 12 -32.83 7.84 -13.60
N CYS A 13 -32.79 6.93 -14.57
CA CYS A 13 -32.77 5.50 -14.31
C CYS A 13 -31.42 5.10 -13.71
N LEU A 14 -31.40 4.85 -12.39
CA LEU A 14 -30.24 4.37 -11.66
C LEU A 14 -30.45 2.92 -11.26
N ARG A 15 -29.42 2.09 -11.40
CA ARG A 15 -29.45 0.69 -10.97
C ARG A 15 -29.01 0.61 -9.52
N LEU A 16 -29.87 0.07 -8.66
CA LEU A 16 -29.56 -0.24 -7.28
C LEU A 16 -29.12 -1.70 -7.15
N VAL A 17 -27.92 -1.91 -6.66
CA VAL A 17 -27.31 -3.22 -6.46
C VAL A 17 -27.24 -3.52 -4.97
N TYR A 18 -27.74 -4.70 -4.59
CA TYR A 18 -27.64 -5.22 -3.23
C TYR A 18 -26.53 -6.26 -3.17
N TYR A 19 -25.58 -6.05 -2.27
CA TYR A 19 -24.48 -6.98 -2.03
C TYR A 19 -24.47 -7.41 -0.57
N LYS A 20 -24.26 -8.70 -0.31
CA LYS A 20 -24.13 -9.23 1.05
C LYS A 20 -22.74 -9.85 1.17
N ASP A 21 -21.96 -9.32 2.11
CA ASP A 21 -20.62 -9.84 2.40
C ASP A 21 -20.70 -11.17 3.19
N GLU A 22 -19.61 -11.94 3.21
CA GLU A 22 -19.53 -13.24 3.92
C GLU A 22 -19.88 -13.13 5.41
N LYS A 23 -19.62 -11.96 6.00
CA LYS A 23 -19.95 -11.62 7.39
C LYS A 23 -21.41 -11.19 7.60
N GLY A 24 -22.26 -11.37 6.60
CA GLY A 24 -23.69 -11.04 6.65
C GLY A 24 -24.02 -9.55 6.52
N ARG A 25 -23.04 -8.68 6.26
CA ARG A 25 -23.23 -7.24 6.12
C ARG A 25 -23.89 -6.93 4.78
N LYS A 26 -24.97 -6.17 4.80
CA LYS A 26 -25.72 -5.77 3.60
C LYS A 26 -25.25 -4.38 3.13
N TYR A 27 -24.79 -4.30 1.90
CA TYR A 27 -24.37 -3.08 1.22
C TYR A 27 -25.34 -2.76 0.09
N LYS A 28 -25.56 -1.47 -0.15
CA LYS A 28 -26.36 -0.95 -1.26
C LYS A 28 -25.46 -0.07 -2.11
N PHE A 29 -25.32 -0.39 -3.39
CA PHE A 29 -24.51 0.35 -4.35
C PHE A 29 -25.40 0.92 -5.46
N ILE A 30 -25.09 2.11 -5.93
CA ILE A 30 -25.81 2.75 -7.03
C ILE A 30 -24.86 2.81 -8.22
N THR A 31 -25.27 2.27 -9.36
CA THR A 31 -24.46 2.30 -10.59
C THR A 31 -25.30 2.78 -11.76
N ASN A 32 -24.64 3.47 -12.70
CA ASN A 32 -25.19 3.81 -14.01
C ASN A 32 -24.88 2.74 -15.06
N ASN A 33 -24.03 1.77 -14.73
CA ASN A 33 -23.62 0.71 -15.62
C ASN A 33 -24.54 -0.52 -15.43
N TRP A 34 -25.20 -0.90 -16.53
CA TRP A 34 -26.15 -2.01 -16.58
C TRP A 34 -25.52 -3.34 -17.04
N GLU A 35 -24.34 -3.29 -17.65
CA GLU A 35 -23.66 -4.45 -18.26
C GLU A 35 -22.91 -5.27 -17.22
N ILE A 36 -22.34 -4.60 -16.21
CA ILE A 36 -21.55 -5.25 -15.17
C ILE A 36 -22.42 -6.03 -14.17
N THR A 37 -21.88 -7.12 -13.64
CA THR A 37 -22.55 -7.94 -12.64
C THR A 37 -22.61 -7.24 -11.27
N PRO A 38 -23.59 -7.59 -10.41
CA PRO A 38 -23.65 -7.09 -9.03
C PRO A 38 -22.37 -7.26 -8.22
N GLU A 39 -21.63 -8.35 -8.47
CA GLU A 39 -20.38 -8.70 -7.81
C GLU A 39 -19.24 -7.78 -8.27
N GLU A 40 -19.13 -7.52 -9.57
CA GLU A 40 -18.16 -6.56 -10.12
C GLU A 40 -18.42 -5.15 -9.60
N VAL A 41 -19.69 -4.74 -9.47
CA VAL A 41 -20.04 -3.46 -8.84
C VAL A 41 -19.48 -3.41 -7.42
N ALA A 42 -19.74 -4.45 -6.61
CA ALA A 42 -19.21 -4.52 -5.25
C ALA A 42 -17.67 -4.48 -5.21
N LEU A 43 -17.01 -5.15 -6.17
CA LEU A 43 -15.55 -5.17 -6.30
C LEU A 43 -14.98 -3.79 -6.68
N ILE A 44 -15.61 -3.08 -7.62
CA ILE A 44 -15.22 -1.70 -7.99
C ILE A 44 -15.34 -0.78 -6.77
N TYR A 45 -16.44 -0.89 -6.02
CA TYR A 45 -16.62 -0.15 -4.78
C TYR A 45 -15.58 -0.51 -3.71
N LYS A 46 -15.08 -1.75 -3.70
CA LYS A 46 -13.95 -2.17 -2.86
C LYS A 46 -12.63 -1.54 -3.31
N TYR A 47 -12.36 -1.48 -4.61
CA TYR A 47 -11.18 -0.79 -5.16
C TYR A 47 -11.18 0.71 -4.87
N ARG A 48 -12.35 1.35 -4.78
CA ARG A 48 -12.47 2.76 -4.35
C ARG A 48 -11.80 3.00 -2.99
N TRP A 49 -11.93 2.06 -2.05
CA TRP A 49 -11.28 2.14 -0.74
C TRP A 49 -9.75 2.07 -0.84
N THR A 50 -9.21 1.34 -1.83
CA THR A 50 -7.77 1.25 -2.06
C THR A 50 -7.17 2.61 -2.39
N ILE A 51 -7.91 3.49 -3.07
CA ILE A 51 -7.50 4.86 -3.36
C ILE A 51 -7.36 5.64 -2.03
N GLU A 52 -8.34 5.56 -1.14
CA GLU A 52 -8.28 6.21 0.18
C GLU A 52 -7.09 5.71 1.01
N LEU A 53 -6.84 4.39 1.00
CA LEU A 53 -5.68 3.81 1.67
C LEU A 53 -4.36 4.29 1.06
N THR A 54 -4.32 4.48 -0.26
CA THR A 54 -3.15 5.02 -0.96
C THR A 54 -2.89 6.46 -0.55
N PHE A 55 -3.92 7.31 -0.52
CA PHE A 55 -3.78 8.68 -0.03
C PHE A 55 -3.41 8.74 1.46
N LYS A 56 -3.93 7.83 2.29
CA LYS A 56 -3.54 7.72 3.70
C LYS A 56 -2.06 7.40 3.83
N LYS A 57 -1.55 6.43 3.06
CA LYS A 57 -0.12 6.10 3.02
C LYS A 57 0.71 7.26 2.49
N LEU A 58 0.24 7.98 1.48
CA LEU A 58 0.91 9.17 0.96
C LEU A 58 1.05 10.22 2.06
N LYS A 59 -0.03 10.56 2.76
CA LYS A 59 0.00 11.52 3.87
C LYS A 59 0.85 11.07 5.07
N GLN A 60 0.99 9.76 5.30
CA GLN A 60 1.82 9.22 6.38
C GLN A 60 3.32 9.16 6.04
N ASN A 61 3.66 8.80 4.79
CA ASN A 61 5.06 8.66 4.37
C ASN A 61 5.70 10.00 3.99
N PHE A 62 4.89 10.99 3.60
CA PHE A 62 5.37 12.32 3.28
C PHE A 62 5.03 13.28 4.42
N GLN A 63 6.03 14.03 4.88
CA GLN A 63 5.85 15.09 5.87
C GLN A 63 5.14 16.29 5.23
N LEU A 64 3.87 16.12 4.85
CA LEU A 64 3.03 17.19 4.30
C LEU A 64 2.70 18.28 5.34
N HIS A 65 3.21 18.14 6.56
CA HIS A 65 3.08 19.13 7.63
C HIS A 65 4.13 20.25 7.54
N PHE A 66 5.23 20.01 6.81
CA PHE A 66 6.32 20.96 6.62
C PHE A 66 6.63 21.05 5.13
N PHE A 67 6.05 22.05 4.47
CA PHE A 67 6.41 22.38 3.09
C PHE A 67 7.75 23.11 3.08
N TYR A 68 8.63 22.73 2.16
CA TYR A 68 9.95 23.37 2.03
C TYR A 68 9.86 24.71 1.29
N SER A 69 8.73 24.99 0.64
CA SER A 69 8.48 26.21 -0.11
C SER A 69 7.18 26.85 0.37
N GLU A 70 7.22 28.18 0.54
CA GLU A 70 6.07 28.99 0.93
C GLU A 70 5.22 29.43 -0.29
N THR A 71 5.71 29.17 -1.51
CA THR A 71 5.02 29.50 -2.76
C THR A 71 4.10 28.37 -3.21
N GLU A 72 2.94 28.72 -3.78
CA GLU A 72 1.96 27.75 -4.28
C GLU A 72 2.58 26.78 -5.32
N ASN A 73 3.45 27.30 -6.19
CA ASN A 73 4.10 26.50 -7.22
C ASN A 73 5.13 25.50 -6.63
N GLY A 74 5.83 25.90 -5.56
CA GLY A 74 6.74 25.02 -4.83
C GLY A 74 5.99 23.87 -4.17
N ILE A 75 4.84 24.17 -3.55
CA ILE A 75 3.96 23.16 -2.94
C ILE A 75 3.43 22.20 -4.01
N LYS A 76 2.94 22.71 -5.15
CA LYS A 76 2.48 21.88 -6.28
C LYS A 76 3.58 20.94 -6.76
N THR A 77 4.78 21.47 -6.98
CA THR A 77 5.94 20.68 -7.43
C THR A 77 6.31 19.60 -6.41
N GLN A 78 6.32 19.93 -5.12
CA GLN A 78 6.59 18.97 -4.04
C GLN A 78 5.57 17.82 -4.03
N ILE A 79 4.29 18.12 -4.25
CA ILE A 79 3.23 17.10 -4.37
C ILE A 79 3.45 16.21 -5.60
N TRP A 80 3.77 16.79 -6.76
CA TRP A 80 4.07 16.02 -7.98
C TRP A 80 5.28 15.10 -7.80
N CYS A 81 6.40 15.60 -7.26
CA CYS A 81 7.58 14.80 -6.97
C CYS A 81 7.27 13.67 -5.98
N THR A 82 6.47 13.96 -4.95
CA THR A 82 6.00 12.99 -3.95
C THR A 82 5.19 11.85 -4.58
N LEU A 83 4.27 12.17 -5.48
CA LEU A 83 3.47 11.18 -6.21
C LEU A 83 4.33 10.30 -7.12
N ILE A 84 5.26 10.91 -7.87
CA ILE A 84 6.19 10.19 -8.75
C ILE A 84 7.07 9.24 -7.92
N ALA A 85 7.67 9.73 -6.82
CA ALA A 85 8.50 8.92 -5.94
C ALA A 85 7.71 7.75 -5.34
N HIS A 86 6.48 7.97 -4.89
CA HIS A 86 5.61 6.91 -4.37
C HIS A 86 5.31 5.83 -5.44
N LEU A 87 5.04 6.24 -6.68
CA LEU A 87 4.82 5.32 -7.79
C LEU A 87 6.07 4.46 -8.07
N LEU A 88 7.23 5.10 -8.19
CA LEU A 88 8.51 4.41 -8.42
C LEU A 88 8.81 3.40 -7.29
N LEU A 89 8.64 3.80 -6.02
CA LEU A 89 8.82 2.91 -4.88
C LEU A 89 7.88 1.68 -4.93
N ASN A 90 6.65 1.86 -5.43
CA ASN A 90 5.72 0.74 -5.61
C ASN A 90 6.13 -0.18 -6.75
N VAL A 91 6.57 0.37 -7.88
CA VAL A 91 7.08 -0.44 -9.01
C VAL A 91 8.27 -1.28 -8.55
N VAL A 92 9.22 -0.67 -7.84
CA VAL A 92 10.41 -1.37 -7.33
C VAL A 92 10.05 -2.47 -6.34
N ARG A 93 9.07 -2.22 -5.47
CA ARG A 93 8.52 -3.24 -4.57
C ARG A 93 7.95 -4.43 -5.34
N VAL A 94 7.20 -4.18 -6.41
CA VAL A 94 6.59 -5.23 -7.23
C VAL A 94 7.66 -6.01 -7.99
N LEU A 95 8.61 -5.33 -8.65
CA LEU A 95 9.70 -5.95 -9.40
C LEU A 95 10.63 -6.80 -8.52
N SER A 96 10.86 -6.38 -7.27
CA SER A 96 11.75 -7.10 -6.36
C SER A 96 11.09 -8.30 -5.67
N GLU A 97 9.78 -8.54 -5.86
CA GLU A 97 8.98 -9.58 -5.18
C GLU A 97 9.18 -9.64 -3.66
N SER A 98 9.62 -8.54 -3.07
CA SER A 98 10.15 -8.55 -1.71
C SER A 98 9.03 -8.45 -0.69
N LYS A 99 8.96 -9.40 0.24
CA LYS A 99 8.02 -9.39 1.39
C LYS A 99 8.33 -8.28 2.43
N LYS A 100 9.31 -7.41 2.17
CA LYS A 100 9.74 -6.34 3.09
C LYS A 100 8.69 -5.22 3.17
N ALA A 101 8.54 -4.62 4.35
CA ALA A 101 7.63 -3.50 4.59
C ALA A 101 8.00 -2.25 3.76
N PHE A 102 7.01 -1.40 3.43
CA PHE A 102 7.19 -0.22 2.55
C PHE A 102 8.24 0.75 3.09
N SER A 103 8.16 1.05 4.38
CA SER A 103 9.14 1.89 5.08
C SER A 103 10.56 1.35 4.99
N THR A 104 10.74 0.02 5.02
CA THR A 104 12.07 -0.61 4.92
C THR A 104 12.65 -0.44 3.52
N ILE A 105 11.84 -0.66 2.48
CA ILE A 105 12.29 -0.47 1.10
C ILE A 105 12.63 0.99 0.86
N ALA A 106 11.76 1.92 1.27
CA ALA A 106 12.01 3.35 1.15
C ALA A 106 13.31 3.79 1.87
N ALA A 107 13.57 3.27 3.08
CA ALA A 107 14.80 3.56 3.81
C ALA A 107 16.06 3.01 3.12
N LEU A 108 16.01 1.76 2.61
CA LEU A 108 17.12 1.18 1.86
C LEU A 108 17.44 1.97 0.61
N ILE A 109 16.41 2.38 -0.14
CA ILE A 109 16.56 3.20 -1.34
C ILE A 109 17.14 4.56 -0.96
N ARG A 110 16.66 5.19 0.11
CA ARG A 110 17.20 6.48 0.58
C ARG A 110 18.68 6.40 0.93
N ILE A 111 19.13 5.33 1.59
CA ILE A 111 20.54 5.12 1.96
C ILE A 111 21.41 4.88 0.73
N HIS A 112 20.94 4.04 -0.20
CA HIS A 112 21.73 3.62 -1.37
C HIS A 112 21.50 4.48 -2.61
N LEU A 113 20.74 5.59 -2.50
CA LEU A 113 20.42 6.47 -3.63
C LEU A 113 21.67 7.06 -4.28
N ILE A 114 22.67 7.41 -3.46
CA ILE A 114 23.93 8.02 -3.89
C ILE A 114 24.90 6.96 -4.46
N SER A 115 24.78 5.72 -4.02
CA SER A 115 25.73 4.65 -4.35
C SER A 115 25.49 3.98 -5.71
N HIS A 116 24.48 4.40 -6.48
CA HIS A 116 24.14 3.86 -7.82
C HIS A 116 24.08 2.32 -7.90
N LEU A 117 23.66 1.66 -6.81
CA LEU A 117 23.57 0.20 -6.75
C LEU A 117 22.33 -0.31 -7.48
N ASN A 118 22.43 -1.53 -8.02
CA ASN A 118 21.29 -2.22 -8.60
C ASN A 118 20.19 -2.38 -7.54
N LEU A 119 19.05 -1.75 -7.82
CA LEU A 119 17.97 -1.59 -6.85
C LEU A 119 17.31 -2.92 -6.47
N THR A 120 17.20 -3.82 -7.43
CA THR A 120 16.72 -5.19 -7.23
C THR A 120 17.59 -5.91 -6.21
N TRP A 121 18.91 -5.85 -6.37
CA TRP A 121 19.89 -6.44 -5.44
C TRP A 121 19.81 -5.81 -4.04
N VAL A 122 19.73 -4.48 -3.93
CA VAL A 122 19.62 -3.82 -2.60
C VAL A 122 18.33 -4.22 -1.89
N VAL A 123 17.23 -4.38 -2.61
CA VAL A 123 15.93 -4.74 -2.01
C VAL A 123 15.85 -6.23 -1.68
N THR A 124 16.52 -7.12 -2.42
CA THR A 124 16.64 -8.55 -2.09
C THR A 124 17.66 -8.79 -0.96
N GLU A 125 18.90 -8.35 -1.12
CA GLU A 125 20.05 -8.63 -0.25
C GLU A 125 20.20 -7.68 0.94
N GLY A 126 19.68 -6.44 0.88
CA GLY A 126 19.93 -5.37 1.88
C GLY A 126 19.45 -5.63 3.32
N ARG A 127 18.98 -6.85 3.64
CA ARG A 127 18.77 -7.34 5.01
C ARG A 127 19.11 -8.83 5.23
N ARG A 128 19.83 -9.50 4.32
CA ARG A 128 20.35 -10.86 4.60
C ARG A 128 21.49 -10.87 5.64
N ALA A 129 21.88 -9.72 6.19
CA ALA A 129 22.84 -9.62 7.29
C ALA A 129 22.26 -9.84 8.70
N TYR A 130 20.95 -10.10 8.85
CA TYR A 130 20.45 -10.74 10.06
C TYR A 130 20.13 -12.19 9.75
N THR A 131 21.17 -12.98 9.48
CA THR A 131 21.10 -14.39 9.84
C THR A 131 20.67 -14.39 11.31
N LYS A 132 19.45 -14.86 11.59
CA LYS A 132 19.14 -15.35 12.93
C LYS A 132 20.27 -16.32 13.25
N ARG A 133 21.24 -15.90 14.05
CA ARG A 133 22.06 -16.85 14.79
C ARG A 133 21.02 -17.61 15.58
N THR A 134 20.66 -18.79 15.08
CA THR A 134 20.02 -19.81 15.90
C THR A 134 20.98 -19.96 17.05
N LYS A 135 20.67 -19.34 18.21
CA LYS A 135 21.35 -19.70 19.44
C LYS A 135 20.98 -21.17 19.61
N SER A 136 21.85 -22.06 19.14
CA SER A 136 21.97 -23.37 19.72
C SER A 136 22.07 -23.09 21.23
N ARG A 137 21.03 -23.42 21.98
CA ARG A 137 21.20 -23.60 23.42
C ARG A 137 22.25 -24.70 23.50
N ASN A 138 23.50 -24.34 23.76
CA ASN A 138 24.47 -25.29 24.28
C ASN A 138 23.82 -25.86 25.54
N LYS A 139 23.17 -27.02 25.40
CA LYS A 139 22.81 -27.83 26.56
C LYS A 139 24.14 -28.15 27.20
N SER A 140 24.35 -27.62 28.40
CA SER A 140 25.45 -28.02 29.27
C SER A 140 25.53 -29.56 29.26
N PRO A 141 26.72 -30.17 29.15
CA PRO A 141 26.86 -31.62 29.19
C PRO A 141 26.62 -32.10 30.63
N ALA A 142 25.36 -32.09 31.07
CA ALA A 142 24.95 -32.59 32.38
C ALA A 142 25.15 -34.11 32.54
N ASN A 143 25.47 -34.81 31.44
CA ASN A 143 25.49 -36.27 31.39
C ASN A 143 26.90 -36.88 31.44
N VAL A 144 27.97 -36.06 31.40
CA VAL A 144 29.36 -36.60 31.49
C VAL A 144 29.80 -36.74 32.95
N GLN A 145 29.24 -35.92 33.85
CA GLN A 145 29.60 -35.91 35.28
C GLN A 145 29.08 -37.10 36.09
N MET A 146 28.09 -37.85 35.57
CA MET A 146 27.52 -39.05 36.23
C MET A 146 28.18 -40.36 35.78
N SER A 147 29.23 -40.30 34.95
CA SER A 147 29.98 -41.48 34.47
C SER A 147 31.32 -41.69 35.18
N LEU A 148 31.64 -40.82 36.15
CA LEU A 148 32.89 -40.80 36.89
C LEU A 148 32.71 -41.06 38.40
N PHE A 149 31.51 -41.51 38.80
CA PHE A 149 31.22 -42.10 40.11
C PHE A 149 30.44 -43.39 39.94
#